data_AF-A0A7H4MFN6-F1
#
_entry.id   AF-A0A7H4MFN6-F1
#
_cell.length_a   1.000
_cell.length_b   1.000
_cell.length_c   1.000
_cell.angle_alpha   90.00
_cell.angle_beta   90.00
_cell.angle_gamma   90.00
#
_symmetry.space_group_name_H-M   'P 1'
#
loop_
_entity.id
_entity.type
_entity.pdbx_description
1 polymer ?
#
loop_
_entity_poly.entity_id
_entity_poly.type
_entity_poly.pdbx_seq_one_letter_code
_entity_poly.pdbx_strand_id
1 'polypeptide(L)'
;MITRNTSLFDPGWWQLPGSDKRYRDWKKWGHGHLNVTKALEESADTYFYQVAYDMGIDRLSEWMSKFGYGHYTGIDLSEERSGNMPTREWKLKRFKKPWYQGDTIPVGIGQGY
;
A
#
# COMPACT_ATOMS: atom_id res chain seq x y z
N MET A 1 13.61 4.78 1.02
CA MET A 1 13.68 4.07 2.32
C MET A 1 13.28 5.06 3.39
N ILE A 2 12.30 4.73 4.23
CA ILE A 2 11.94 5.57 5.38
C ILE A 2 12.84 5.26 6.57
N THR A 3 12.92 6.20 7.50
CA THR A 3 13.58 6.05 8.81
C THR A 3 12.58 6.43 9.90
N ARG A 4 12.92 6.18 11.16
CA ARG A 4 12.10 6.62 12.30
C ARG A 4 11.85 8.14 12.32
N ASN A 5 12.74 8.92 11.70
CA ASN A 5 12.68 10.37 11.65
C ASN A 5 12.04 10.89 10.35
N THR A 6 11.70 10.01 9.40
CA THR A 6 11.03 10.42 8.17
C THR A 6 9.65 10.98 8.51
N SER A 7 9.44 12.25 8.17
CA SER A 7 8.19 12.95 8.41
C SER A 7 7.64 13.60 7.15
N LEU A 8 6.31 13.67 7.07
CA LEU A 8 5.55 14.38 6.05
C LEU A 8 4.34 15.07 6.68
N PHE A 9 3.88 16.15 6.06
CA PHE A 9 2.65 16.81 6.45
C PHE A 9 1.47 16.22 5.68
N ASP A 10 0.47 15.76 6.40
CA ASP A 10 -0.77 15.21 5.85
C ASP A 10 -1.91 16.24 5.89
N PRO A 11 -2.40 16.71 4.72
CA PRO A 11 -3.54 17.61 4.59
C PRO A 11 -4.90 16.89 4.46
N GLY A 12 -4.97 15.58 4.71
CA GLY A 12 -6.15 14.73 4.55
C GLY A 12 -6.24 14.06 3.17
N TRP A 13 -5.15 14.09 2.41
CA TRP A 13 -5.02 13.44 1.11
C TRP A 13 -3.56 13.42 0.65
N TRP A 14 -3.26 12.49 -0.24
CA TRP A 14 -1.99 12.38 -0.96
C TRP A 14 -2.24 12.45 -2.47
N GLN A 15 -1.40 13.17 -3.22
CA GLN A 15 -1.52 13.29 -4.68
C GLN A 15 -0.38 12.55 -5.37
N LEU A 16 -0.74 11.73 -6.37
CA LEU A 16 0.24 11.00 -7.18
C LEU A 16 1.12 11.99 -7.96
N PRO A 17 2.45 11.99 -7.78
CA PRO A 17 3.33 12.87 -8.53
C PRO A 17 3.16 12.72 -10.04
N GLY A 18 3.05 13.84 -10.75
CA GLY A 18 2.80 13.87 -12.21
C GLY A 18 1.35 13.55 -12.61
N SER A 19 0.41 13.56 -11.67
CA SER A 19 -1.02 13.33 -11.91
C SER A 19 -1.89 14.22 -11.02
N ASP A 20 -3.11 14.52 -11.44
CA ASP A 20 -4.14 15.17 -10.60
C ASP A 20 -4.87 14.18 -9.68
N LYS A 21 -4.53 12.89 -9.73
CA LYS A 21 -5.18 11.85 -8.94
C LYS A 21 -4.81 11.97 -7.46
N ARG A 22 -5.83 12.20 -6.63
CA ARG A 22 -5.73 12.25 -5.16
C ARG A 22 -6.29 10.99 -4.51
N TYR A 23 -5.63 10.56 -3.46
CA TYR A 23 -6.00 9.47 -2.56
C TYR A 23 -6.33 10.10 -1.21
N ARG A 24 -7.53 9.86 -0.71
CA ARG A 24 -8.01 10.50 0.53
C ARG A 24 -7.51 9.73 1.74
N ASP A 25 -7.21 10.49 2.78
CA ASP A 25 -7.09 9.95 4.14
C ASP A 25 -8.49 9.81 4.76
N TRP A 26 -8.66 8.86 5.68
CA TRP A 26 -9.88 8.74 6.46
C TRP A 26 -10.18 10.00 7.28
N LYS A 27 -9.14 10.72 7.73
CA LYS A 27 -9.27 11.99 8.44
C LYS A 27 -9.31 13.13 7.42
N LYS A 28 -10.51 13.71 7.26
CA LYS A 28 -10.82 14.76 6.25
C LYS A 28 -9.83 15.92 6.17
N TRP A 29 -9.27 16.34 7.31
CA TRP A 29 -8.34 17.47 7.41
C TRP A 29 -6.90 17.05 7.74
N GLY A 30 -6.65 15.75 7.71
CA GLY A 30 -5.35 15.13 7.95
C GLY A 30 -4.91 15.10 9.40
N HIS A 31 -3.75 14.49 9.58
CA HIS A 31 -3.10 14.24 10.85
C HIS A 31 -1.97 15.26 11.16
N GLY A 32 -1.76 16.24 10.28
CA GLY A 32 -0.67 17.20 10.36
C GLY A 32 0.68 16.53 10.10
N HIS A 33 1.71 16.86 10.87
CA HIS A 33 3.00 16.16 10.76
C HIS A 33 2.90 14.73 11.28
N LEU A 34 3.27 13.78 10.41
CA LEU A 34 3.31 12.35 10.67
C LEU A 34 4.76 11.85 10.58
N ASN A 35 5.15 10.98 11.50
CA ASN A 35 6.25 10.03 11.33
C ASN A 35 5.66 8.61 11.33
N VAL A 36 6.49 7.57 11.15
CA VAL A 36 5.98 6.19 11.08
C VAL A 36 5.27 5.75 12.37
N THR A 37 5.72 6.20 13.54
CA THR A 37 5.10 5.87 14.83
C THR A 37 3.68 6.44 14.90
N LYS A 38 3.52 7.74 14.68
CA LYS A 38 2.22 8.40 14.69
C LYS A 38 1.30 7.90 13.58
N ALA A 39 1.86 7.59 12.41
CA ALA A 39 1.10 7.01 11.30
C ALA A 39 0.52 5.64 11.65
N LEU A 40 1.24 4.82 12.42
CA LEU A 40 0.72 3.55 12.94
C LEU A 40 -0.32 3.79 14.05
N GLU A 41 -0.05 4.70 15.00
CA GLU A 41 -0.96 5.02 16.12
C GLU A 41 -2.32 5.54 15.64
N GLU A 42 -2.32 6.41 14.63
CA GLU A 42 -3.53 7.05 14.11
C GLU A 42 -4.03 6.41 12.80
N SER A 43 -3.42 5.31 12.36
CA SER A 43 -3.75 4.61 11.10
C SER A 43 -3.82 5.58 9.90
N ALA A 44 -2.82 6.45 9.74
CA ALA A 44 -2.84 7.54 8.77
C ALA A 44 -2.51 7.04 7.35
N ASP A 45 -3.50 7.08 6.45
CA ASP A 45 -3.40 6.57 5.09
C ASP A 45 -2.36 7.34 4.26
N THR A 46 -2.34 8.68 4.39
CA THR A 46 -1.43 9.55 3.62
C THR A 46 0.02 9.15 3.79
N TYR A 47 0.42 8.68 4.98
CA TYR A 47 1.78 8.21 5.20
C TYR A 47 2.08 6.94 4.40
N PHE A 48 1.17 5.97 4.43
CA PHE A 48 1.35 4.69 3.74
C PHE A 48 1.17 4.80 2.21
N TYR A 49 0.40 5.77 1.72
CA TYR A 49 0.39 6.12 0.29
C TYR A 49 1.77 6.55 -0.21
N GLN A 50 2.45 7.43 0.54
CA GLN A 50 3.82 7.85 0.22
C GLN A 50 4.79 6.66 0.28
N VAL A 51 4.71 5.83 1.32
CA VAL A 51 5.57 4.64 1.45
C VAL A 51 5.37 3.67 0.28
N ALA A 52 4.12 3.41 -0.11
CA ALA A 52 3.80 2.53 -1.23
C ALA A 52 4.35 3.09 -2.56
N TYR A 53 4.21 4.40 -2.77
CA TYR A 53 4.80 5.09 -3.92
C TYR A 53 6.33 4.92 -3.96
N ASP A 54 7.01 5.19 -2.85
CA ASP A 54 8.48 5.12 -2.76
C ASP A 54 9.02 3.69 -2.86
N MET A 55 8.26 2.69 -2.39
CA MET A 55 8.61 1.28 -2.52
C MET A 55 8.41 0.79 -3.96
N GLY A 56 7.29 1.16 -4.58
CA GLY A 56 6.81 0.53 -5.82
C GLY A 56 6.26 -0.87 -5.58
N ILE A 57 5.40 -1.35 -6.48
CA ILE A 57 4.70 -2.64 -6.30
C ILE A 57 5.65 -3.83 -6.19
N ASP A 58 6.77 -3.83 -6.91
CA ASP A 58 7.68 -4.99 -6.95
C ASP A 58 8.25 -5.29 -5.56
N ARG A 59 8.83 -4.27 -4.90
CA ARG A 59 9.34 -4.42 -3.53
C ARG A 59 8.22 -4.58 -2.50
N LEU A 60 7.11 -3.86 -2.67
CA LEU A 60 5.98 -3.95 -1.73
C LEU A 60 5.40 -5.37 -1.70
N SER A 61 5.10 -5.94 -2.87
CA SER A 61 4.60 -7.30 -2.99
C SER A 61 5.63 -8.34 -2.54
N GLU A 62 6.92 -8.16 -2.88
CA GLU A 62 7.98 -9.06 -2.40
C GLU A 62 8.04 -9.14 -0.86
N TRP A 63 8.00 -7.98 -0.18
CA TRP A 63 8.00 -7.94 1.27
C TRP A 63 6.72 -8.55 1.86
N MET A 64 5.55 -8.19 1.34
CA MET A 64 4.27 -8.72 1.82
C MET A 64 4.15 -10.23 1.62
N SER A 65 4.68 -10.79 0.52
CA SER A 65 4.77 -12.24 0.33
C SER A 65 5.62 -12.93 1.39
N LYS A 66 6.71 -12.29 1.88
CA LYS A 66 7.51 -12.83 3.00
C LYS A 66 6.74 -12.84 4.32
N PHE A 67 5.73 -11.98 4.47
CA PHE A 67 4.78 -12.02 5.59
C PHE A 67 3.63 -13.02 5.36
N GLY A 68 3.61 -13.74 4.24
CA GLY A 68 2.62 -14.79 3.94
C GLY A 68 1.42 -14.32 3.11
N TYR A 69 1.31 -13.03 2.76
CA TYR A 69 0.19 -12.54 1.94
C TYR A 69 0.23 -13.15 0.53
N GLY A 70 -0.93 -13.62 0.06
CA GLY A 70 -1.04 -14.28 -1.25
C GLY A 70 -0.61 -15.76 -1.25
N HIS A 71 -0.25 -16.31 -0.09
CA HIS A 71 0.14 -17.70 0.09
C HIS A 71 -0.82 -18.40 1.07
N TYR A 72 -0.90 -19.72 0.95
CA TYR A 72 -1.52 -20.55 1.99
C TYR A 72 -0.70 -20.47 3.27
N THR A 73 -1.36 -20.44 4.42
CA THR A 73 -0.69 -20.33 5.73
C THR A 73 0.03 -21.61 6.12
N GLY A 74 -0.38 -22.75 5.55
CA GLY A 74 0.12 -24.08 5.93
C GLY A 74 -0.59 -24.64 7.16
N ILE A 75 -1.77 -24.11 7.51
CA ILE A 75 -2.63 -24.68 8.55
C ILE A 75 -3.10 -26.10 8.16
N ASP A 76 -3.36 -26.94 9.16
CA ASP A 76 -3.78 -28.33 9.02
C ASP A 76 -5.29 -28.47 8.75
N LEU A 77 -5.81 -27.65 7.83
CA LEU A 77 -7.21 -27.65 7.37
C LEU A 77 -7.27 -27.65 5.84
N SER A 78 -8.30 -28.26 5.26
CA SER A 78 -8.50 -28.30 3.80
C SER A 78 -9.15 -27.03 3.24
N GLU A 79 -9.97 -26.33 4.04
CA GLU A 79 -10.78 -25.20 3.59
C GLU A 79 -10.04 -23.86 3.71
N GLU A 80 -9.01 -23.67 2.89
CA GLU A 80 -8.21 -22.44 2.87
C GLU A 80 -8.26 -21.71 1.51
N ARG A 81 -8.11 -20.38 1.53
CA ARG A 81 -7.87 -19.56 0.32
C ARG A 81 -6.63 -18.70 0.55
N SER A 82 -5.72 -18.70 -0.41
CA SER A 82 -4.46 -17.93 -0.37
C SER A 82 -4.65 -16.40 -0.40
N GLY A 83 -5.86 -15.91 -0.69
CA GLY A 83 -6.09 -14.49 -0.95
C GLY A 83 -5.38 -14.00 -2.22
N ASN A 84 -5.05 -12.71 -2.25
CA ASN A 84 -4.36 -12.07 -3.37
C ASN A 84 -3.32 -11.05 -2.87
N MET A 85 -2.04 -11.26 -3.19
CA MET A 85 -1.02 -10.24 -3.08
C MET A 85 -0.69 -9.75 -4.50
N PRO A 86 -1.25 -8.62 -4.95
CA PRO A 86 -1.13 -8.21 -6.34
C PRO A 86 0.32 -7.93 -6.75
N THR A 87 0.69 -8.41 -7.95
CA THR A 87 1.96 -8.10 -8.63
C THR A 87 1.71 -7.60 -10.05
N ARG A 88 2.75 -7.11 -10.73
CA ARG A 88 2.64 -6.70 -12.15
C ARG A 88 2.25 -7.88 -13.04
N GLU A 89 2.89 -9.03 -12.82
CA GLU A 89 2.67 -10.27 -13.57
C GLU A 89 1.26 -10.78 -13.35
N TRP A 90 0.78 -10.75 -12.10
CA TRP A 90 -0.58 -11.12 -11.75
C TRP A 90 -1.60 -10.24 -12.50
N LYS A 91 -1.44 -8.91 -12.46
CA LYS A 91 -2.37 -7.99 -13.13
C LYS A 91 -2.37 -8.19 -14.64
N LEU A 92 -1.19 -8.37 -15.23
CA LEU A 92 -1.05 -8.64 -16.66
C LEU A 92 -1.71 -9.96 -17.05
N LYS A 93 -1.53 -11.03 -16.26
CA LYS A 93 -2.17 -12.34 -16.49
C LYS A 93 -3.70 -12.23 -16.36
N ARG A 94 -4.19 -11.54 -15.34
CA ARG A 94 -5.61 -11.47 -14.95
C ARG A 94 -6.45 -10.52 -15.82
N PHE A 95 -5.87 -9.39 -16.24
CA PHE A 95 -6.59 -8.30 -16.91
C PHE A 95 -6.01 -7.90 -18.26
N LYS A 96 -4.88 -8.47 -18.69
CA LYS A 96 -4.17 -8.10 -19.94
C LYS A 96 -3.85 -6.60 -20.04
N LYS A 97 -3.63 -5.96 -18.88
CA LYS A 97 -3.25 -4.55 -18.77
C LYS A 97 -1.97 -4.43 -17.94
N PRO A 98 -1.08 -3.47 -18.28
CA PRO A 98 0.11 -3.22 -17.50
C PRO A 98 -0.26 -2.66 -16.11
N TRP A 99 0.72 -2.70 -15.21
CA TRP A 99 0.64 -2.03 -13.93
C TRP A 99 0.89 -0.53 -14.09
N TYR A 100 -0.02 0.30 -13.57
CA TYR A 100 0.11 1.75 -13.51
C TYR A 100 0.55 2.16 -12.10
N GLN A 101 1.28 3.24 -11.96
CA GLN A 101 1.77 3.66 -10.65
C GLN A 101 0.64 3.91 -9.63
N GLY A 102 -0.50 4.42 -10.10
CA GLY A 102 -1.68 4.61 -9.27
C GLY A 102 -2.32 3.33 -8.74
N ASP A 103 -1.93 2.15 -9.25
CA ASP A 103 -2.36 0.85 -8.76
C ASP A 103 -1.63 0.45 -7.47
N THR A 104 -0.41 0.98 -7.25
CA THR A 104 0.38 0.68 -6.06
C THR A 104 -0.15 1.38 -4.81
N ILE A 105 -0.73 2.57 -4.97
CA ILE A 105 -1.05 3.45 -3.84
C ILE A 105 -2.05 2.80 -2.86
N PRO A 106 -3.17 2.21 -3.29
CA PRO A 106 -4.11 1.55 -2.37
C PRO A 106 -3.51 0.33 -1.64
N VAL A 107 -2.52 -0.33 -2.24
CA VAL A 107 -1.87 -1.51 -1.64
C VAL A 107 -1.13 -1.13 -0.35
N GLY A 108 -0.65 0.12 -0.24
CA GLY A 108 -0.01 0.64 0.97
C GLY A 108 -0.87 0.57 2.22
N ILE A 109 -2.19 0.63 2.07
CA ILE A 109 -3.17 0.57 3.17
C ILE A 109 -3.98 -0.74 3.17
N GLY A 110 -3.47 -1.78 2.49
CA GLY A 110 -4.13 -3.09 2.44
C GLY A 110 -5.39 -3.13 1.57
N GLN A 111 -5.57 -2.17 0.65
CA GLN A 111 -6.68 -2.14 -0.30
C GLN A 111 -6.21 -2.34 -1.75
N GLY A 112 -7.17 -2.34 -2.68
CA GLY A 112 -6.89 -2.54 -4.10
C GLY A 112 -7.58 -3.80 -4.62
N TYR A 113 -6.80 -4.72 -5.19
CA TYR A 113 -7.29 -5.85 -5.99
C TYR A 113 -7.41 -7.16 -5.22
#